data_AF-A0A0F9S7M5-F1
#
_entry.id   AF-A0A0F9S7M5-F1
#
_cell.length_a   1.000
_cell.length_b   1.000
_cell.length_c   1.000
_cell.angle_alpha   90.00
_cell.angle_beta   90.00
_cell.angle_gamma   90.00
#
_symmetry.space_group_name_H-M   'P 1'
#
loop_
_entity.id
_entity.type
_entity.pdbx_description
1 polymer ?
#
loop_
_entity_poly.entity_id
_entity_poly.type
_entity_poly.pdbx_seq_one_letter_code
_entity_poly.pdbx_strand_id
1 'polypeptide(L)'
;MGGVEPTVETISSGDYPVSRPLFFYVKKAHIGVIPGLKEYAEFFVADEIAGPDGPLAEYGLVSDPELEKTQAIVADEIVMGSDS
;
A
#
# COMPACT_ATOMS: atom_id res chain seq x y z
N MET A 1 -12.49 13.10 -23.14
CA MET A 1 -12.60 12.65 -21.73
C MET A 1 -13.78 11.71 -21.66
N GLY A 2 -13.55 10.42 -21.92
CA GLY A 2 -14.62 9.46 -22.20
C GLY A 2 -14.52 8.23 -21.32
N GLY A 3 -15.58 7.99 -20.55
CA GLY A 3 -16.23 6.68 -20.53
C GLY A 3 -15.75 5.63 -19.55
N VAL A 4 -14.75 5.86 -18.72
CA VAL A 4 -14.38 4.90 -17.65
C VAL A 4 -14.99 5.37 -16.34
N GLU A 5 -16.00 4.64 -15.86
CA GLU A 5 -16.60 4.88 -14.55
C GLU A 5 -15.60 4.52 -13.43
N PRO A 6 -15.50 5.35 -12.37
CA PRO A 6 -14.68 5.04 -11.20
C PRO A 6 -15.31 3.89 -10.43
N THR A 7 -14.88 2.68 -10.72
CA THR A 7 -15.26 1.45 -10.01
C THR A 7 -14.01 0.80 -9.40
N VAL A 8 -14.19 -0.02 -8.36
CA VAL A 8 -13.09 -0.74 -7.70
C VAL A 8 -12.25 -1.52 -8.72
N GLU A 9 -12.89 -2.23 -9.66
CA GLU A 9 -12.20 -2.95 -10.74
C GLU A 9 -11.34 -2.04 -11.64
N THR A 10 -11.90 -0.90 -12.08
CA THR A 10 -11.15 0.04 -12.95
C THR A 10 -10.00 0.74 -12.22
N ILE A 11 -10.11 0.93 -10.90
CA ILE A 11 -9.08 1.56 -10.08
C ILE A 11 -7.96 0.57 -9.77
N SER A 12 -8.29 -0.67 -9.37
CA SER A 12 -7.31 -1.71 -9.06
C SER A 12 -6.55 -2.22 -10.29
N SER A 13 -7.16 -2.19 -11.49
CA SER A 13 -6.50 -2.57 -12.76
C SER A 13 -5.59 -1.48 -13.33
N GLY A 14 -5.67 -0.25 -12.83
CA GLY A 14 -4.94 0.91 -13.37
C GLY A 14 -5.57 1.52 -14.63
N ASP A 15 -6.71 0.99 -15.11
CA ASP A 15 -7.45 1.52 -16.26
C ASP A 15 -8.21 2.82 -15.95
N TYR A 16 -8.37 3.16 -14.66
CA TYR A 16 -8.79 4.48 -14.22
C TYR A 16 -7.56 5.39 -14.12
N PRO A 17 -7.32 6.30 -15.09
CA PRO A 17 -6.05 7.03 -15.25
C PRO A 17 -5.78 8.06 -14.13
N VAL A 18 -6.66 8.16 -13.14
CA VAL A 18 -6.57 9.10 -12.02
C VAL A 18 -6.25 8.39 -10.70
N SER A 19 -6.25 7.05 -10.66
CA SER A 19 -5.74 6.33 -9.49
C SER A 19 -4.24 6.54 -9.38
N ARG A 20 -3.77 6.95 -8.20
CA ARG A 20 -2.35 7.19 -7.93
C ARG A 20 -1.94 6.33 -6.75
N PRO A 21 -0.87 5.53 -6.86
CA PRO A 21 -0.38 4.76 -5.74
C PRO A 21 0.07 5.70 -4.62
N LEU A 22 -0.35 5.40 -3.39
CA LEU A 22 0.11 6.07 -2.20
C LEU A 22 1.34 5.33 -1.67
N PHE A 23 2.44 6.04 -1.45
CA PHE A 23 3.67 5.45 -0.94
C PHE A 23 3.95 5.92 0.48
N PHE A 24 4.29 4.97 1.35
CA PHE A 24 4.90 5.25 2.65
C PHE A 24 6.42 5.15 2.53
N TYR A 25 7.13 6.25 2.80
CA TYR A 25 8.59 6.26 2.79
C TYR A 25 9.14 6.11 4.19
N VAL A 26 9.67 4.92 4.48
CA VAL A 26 10.34 4.61 5.76
C VAL A 26 11.83 4.45 5.51
N LYS A 27 12.66 5.14 6.29
CA LYS A 27 14.11 4.94 6.26
C LYS A 27 14.45 3.66 7.00
N LYS A 28 15.06 2.69 6.31
CA LYS A 28 15.52 1.44 6.94
C LYS A 28 16.41 1.68 8.17
N ALA A 29 17.30 2.68 8.12
CA ALA A 29 18.16 3.05 9.24
C ALA A 29 17.41 3.48 10.53
N HIS A 30 16.10 3.75 10.46
CA HIS A 30 15.29 4.11 11.62
C HIS A 30 14.52 2.91 12.20
N ILE A 31 14.42 1.80 11.46
CA ILE A 31 13.85 0.55 11.97
C ILE A 31 14.78 0.03 13.08
N GLY A 32 14.22 -0.28 14.25
CA GLY A 32 14.98 -0.69 15.44
C GLY A 32 15.63 0.45 16.25
N VAL A 33 15.64 1.68 15.72
CA VAL A 33 16.09 2.89 16.46
C VAL A 33 14.88 3.66 17.00
N ILE A 34 13.85 3.81 16.18
CA ILE A 34 12.58 4.42 16.56
C ILE A 34 11.66 3.30 17.03
N PRO A 35 11.28 3.25 18.33
CA PRO A 35 10.36 2.24 18.83
C PRO A 35 9.01 2.33 18.11
N GLY A 36 8.47 1.19 17.68
CA GLY A 36 7.14 1.14 17.04
C GLY A 36 7.12 1.47 15.55
N LEU A 37 8.25 1.82 14.91
CA LEU A 37 8.24 2.21 13.50
C LEU A 37 7.96 1.02 12.57
N LYS A 38 8.47 -0.17 12.91
CA LYS A 38 8.21 -1.38 12.13
C LYS A 38 6.75 -1.79 12.27
N GLU A 39 6.27 -1.80 13.50
CA GLU A 39 4.90 -2.13 13.87
C GLU A 39 3.90 -1.16 13.22
N TYR A 40 4.25 0.12 13.13
CA TYR A 40 3.47 1.12 12.39
C TYR A 40 3.39 0.76 10.90
N ALA A 41 4.52 0.44 10.26
CA ALA A 41 4.54 0.05 8.86
C ALA A 41 3.72 -1.23 8.60
N GLU A 42 3.88 -2.24 9.45
CA GLU A 42 3.13 -3.51 9.39
C GLU A 42 1.62 -3.31 9.57
N PHE A 43 1.23 -2.45 10.52
CA PHE A 43 -0.18 -2.12 10.76
C PHE A 43 -0.85 -1.51 9.52
N PHE A 44 -0.19 -0.58 8.83
CA PHE A 44 -0.77 0.10 7.66
C PHE A 44 -0.87 -0.79 6.42
N VAL A 45 -0.16 -1.92 6.37
CA VAL A 45 -0.23 -2.91 5.28
C VAL A 45 -1.00 -4.18 5.67
N ALA A 46 -1.52 -4.24 6.91
CA ALA A 46 -2.31 -5.37 7.36
C ALA A 46 -3.62 -5.48 6.56
N ASP A 47 -4.07 -6.70 6.28
CA ASP A 47 -5.31 -6.95 5.52
C ASP A 47 -6.54 -6.29 6.16
N GLU A 48 -6.59 -6.25 7.50
CA GLU A 48 -7.68 -5.61 8.23
C GLU A 48 -7.71 -4.07 8.06
N ILE A 49 -6.60 -3.47 7.61
CA ILE A 49 -6.45 -2.02 7.43
C ILE A 49 -6.50 -1.65 5.94
N ALA A 50 -5.67 -2.28 5.11
CA ALA A 50 -5.46 -1.99 3.70
C ALA A 50 -6.21 -2.91 2.74
N GLY A 51 -6.83 -3.99 3.24
CA GLY A 51 -7.67 -4.88 2.45
C GLY A 51 -8.98 -4.23 1.97
N PRO A 52 -9.72 -4.91 1.08
CA PRO A 52 -10.87 -4.34 0.37
C PRO A 52 -12.04 -3.96 1.29
N ASP A 53 -12.13 -4.62 2.44
CA ASP A 53 -13.13 -4.35 3.48
C ASP A 53 -12.54 -3.55 4.66
N GLY A 54 -11.32 -3.03 4.51
CA GLY A 54 -10.61 -2.28 5.54
C GLY A 54 -11.03 -0.80 5.62
N PRO A 55 -10.69 -0.11 6.72
CA PRO A 55 -10.95 1.31 6.91
C PRO A 55 -10.33 2.19 5.82
N LEU A 56 -9.19 1.80 5.24
CA LEU A 56 -8.61 2.57 4.12
C LEU A 56 -9.54 2.56 2.90
N ALA A 57 -10.24 1.46 2.64
CA ALA A 57 -11.26 1.38 1.59
C ALA A 57 -12.46 2.28 1.89
N GLU A 58 -12.92 2.34 3.14
CA GLU A 58 -13.96 3.28 3.57
C GLU A 58 -13.55 4.76 3.37
N TYR A 59 -12.26 5.06 3.53
CA TYR A 59 -11.70 6.39 3.27
C TYR A 59 -11.46 6.69 1.77
N GLY A 60 -11.87 5.80 0.87
CA GLY A 60 -11.77 5.99 -0.57
C GLY A 60 -10.41 5.63 -1.18
N LEU A 61 -9.56 4.93 -0.42
CA LEU A 61 -8.41 4.24 -1.00
C LEU A 61 -8.87 2.94 -1.63
N VAL A 62 -8.08 2.41 -2.56
CA VAL A 62 -8.34 1.10 -3.15
C VAL A 62 -7.18 0.20 -2.78
N SER A 63 -7.51 -1.00 -2.34
CA SER A 63 -6.55 -2.00 -1.93
C SER A 63 -5.60 -2.34 -3.06
N ASP A 64 -4.32 -2.42 -2.71
CA ASP A 64 -3.26 -2.80 -3.62
C ASP A 64 -3.43 -4.28 -4.01
N PRO A 65 -3.56 -4.64 -5.30
CA PRO A 65 -3.58 -6.03 -5.72
C PRO A 65 -2.27 -6.77 -5.39
N GLU A 66 -1.16 -6.06 -5.17
CA GLU A 66 0.12 -6.61 -4.71
C GLU A 66 0.33 -6.44 -3.19
N LEU A 67 -0.74 -6.29 -2.38
CA LEU A 67 -0.62 -6.06 -0.94
C LEU A 67 0.24 -7.12 -0.22
N GLU A 68 0.07 -8.41 -0.54
CA GLU A 68 0.90 -9.49 0.04
C GLU A 68 2.40 -9.30 -0.21
N LYS A 69 2.77 -8.81 -1.40
CA LYS A 69 4.16 -8.50 -1.75
C LYS A 69 4.66 -7.32 -0.94
N THR A 70 3.83 -6.29 -0.77
CA THR A 70 4.15 -5.13 0.07
C THR A 70 4.32 -5.54 1.54
N GLN A 71 3.48 -6.43 2.06
CA GLN A 71 3.62 -7.00 3.41
C GLN A 71 4.96 -7.73 3.57
N ALA A 72 5.35 -8.57 2.60
CA ALA A 72 6.64 -9.26 2.62
C ALA A 72 7.82 -8.27 2.60
N ILE A 73 7.76 -7.22 1.77
CA ILE A 73 8.79 -6.16 1.72
C ILE A 73 8.96 -5.48 3.08
N VAL A 74 7.86 -5.18 3.78
CA VAL A 74 7.90 -4.57 5.12
C VAL A 74 8.45 -5.54 6.16
N ALA A 75 8.00 -6.80 6.15
CA ALA A 75 8.43 -7.83 7.10
C ALA A 75 9.94 -8.13 6.99
N ASP A 76 10.43 -8.26 5.75
CA ASP A 76 11.83 -8.55 5.42
C ASP A 76 12.73 -7.31 5.35
N GLU A 77 12.15 -6.11 5.59
CA GLU A 77 12.85 -4.82 5.58
C GLU A 77 13.63 -4.58 4.27
N ILE A 78 13.03 -4.97 3.14
CA ILE A 78 13.62 -4.82 1.81
C ILE A 78 13.53 -3.36 1.39
N VAL A 79 14.65 -2.81 0.88
CA VAL A 79 14.68 -1.41 0.44
C VAL A 79 14.12 -1.33 -0.98
N MET A 80 13.09 -0.50 -1.19
CA MET A 80 12.58 -0.22 -2.53
C MET A 80 13.71 0.22 -3.48
N GLY A 81 13.83 -0.46 -4.63
CA GLY A 81 14.87 -0.19 -5.62
C GLY A 81 16.17 -0.99 -5.45
N SER A 82 16.22 -1.98 -4.54
CA SER A 82 17.37 -2.89 -4.44
C SER A 82 17.53 -3.86 -5.62
N ASP A 83 16.51 -3.99 -6.48
CA ASP A 83 16.51 -4.85 -7.68
C ASP A 83 16.96 -4.11 -8.97
N SER A 84 17.85 -3.12 -8.85
CA SER A 84 18.47 -2.41 -10.00
C SER A 84 19.90 -2.85 -10.27
#